data_AF-A0A350U0R2-F1
#
_entry.id   AF-A0A350U0R2-F1
#
_cell.length_a   1.000
_cell.length_b   1.000
_cell.length_c   1.000
_cell.angle_alpha   90.00
_cell.angle_beta   90.00
_cell.angle_gamma   90.00
#
_symmetry.space_group_name_H-M   'P 1'
#
loop_
_entity.id
_entity.type
_entity.pdbx_description
1 polymer ?
#
loop_
_entity_poly.entity_id
_entity_poly.type
_entity_poly.pdbx_seq_one_letter_code
_entity_poly.pdbx_strand_id
1 'polypeptide(L)'
;MNKRPNTRLTSFPLLVAFSMIAVAVAAAGCSATDVVATRAARSFGAISQALPAVPTAAGLSLVAPSGDAIRLAPDLSGPVDAIAELDARPFLLAGLDPARLPAAWSLVGDRLTANLNLGDGPANPATEPAGFVTAIARLARQRLGYHQALDHFGVMLDDNLMLEWAADASTNDKDWVLVLSPDFVRAAGGDPALVAGWTLAMVPVKADDGSMVDREKLLRFFNLVD
;
A
#
# COMPACT_ATOMS: atom_id res chain seq x y z
N MET A 1 -31.93 -80.31 22.12
CA MET A 1 -32.84 -79.19 21.80
C MET A 1 -32.85 -78.21 22.98
N ASN A 2 -32.84 -76.92 22.65
CA ASN A 2 -33.16 -75.74 23.48
C ASN A 2 -32.19 -75.26 24.59
N LYS A 3 -31.33 -74.34 24.14
CA LYS A 3 -31.01 -72.99 24.67
C LYS A 3 -30.91 -72.79 26.19
N ARG A 4 -29.67 -72.51 26.63
CA ARG A 4 -29.31 -71.96 27.95
C ARG A 4 -29.76 -70.48 28.07
N PRO A 5 -30.15 -70.02 29.27
CA PRO A 5 -30.40 -68.61 29.54
C PRO A 5 -29.07 -67.88 29.86
N ASN A 6 -28.88 -66.71 29.24
CA ASN A 6 -27.79 -65.80 29.56
C ASN A 6 -28.21 -64.86 30.69
N THR A 7 -27.37 -64.78 31.72
CA THR A 7 -27.50 -63.78 32.79
C THR A 7 -26.21 -62.98 32.90
N ARG A 8 -26.38 -61.65 32.86
CA ARG A 8 -25.59 -60.55 33.45
C ARG A 8 -24.16 -60.29 32.94
N LEU A 9 -23.87 -59.02 32.67
CA LEU A 9 -23.03 -58.15 33.51
C LEU A 9 -22.91 -56.75 32.87
N THR A 10 -23.05 -55.70 33.72
CA THR A 10 -22.27 -54.43 33.78
C THR A 10 -22.20 -53.54 32.52
N SER A 11 -22.29 -52.21 32.52
CA SER A 11 -21.73 -51.17 33.41
C SER A 11 -22.28 -49.79 32.97
N PHE A 12 -22.30 -48.82 33.89
CA PHE A 12 -22.40 -47.34 33.77
C PHE A 12 -21.57 -46.69 32.61
N PRO A 13 -21.59 -45.35 32.31
CA PRO A 13 -22.36 -44.18 32.83
C PRO A 13 -22.77 -43.11 31.75
N LEU A 14 -23.24 -41.95 32.22
CA LEU A 14 -22.83 -40.58 31.78
C LEU A 14 -23.46 -39.86 30.57
N LEU A 15 -23.93 -38.63 30.89
CA LEU A 15 -23.99 -37.39 30.09
C LEU A 15 -24.52 -37.43 28.64
N VAL A 16 -25.69 -36.83 28.44
CA VAL A 16 -26.00 -36.06 27.22
C VAL A 16 -26.16 -34.60 27.63
N ALA A 17 -25.03 -33.90 27.71
CA ALA A 17 -24.99 -32.45 27.69
C ALA A 17 -24.19 -32.07 26.45
N PHE A 18 -24.85 -31.68 25.35
CA PHE A 18 -24.24 -30.88 24.29
C PHE A 18 -25.33 -30.38 23.35
N SER A 19 -25.84 -29.18 23.61
CA SER A 19 -26.46 -28.34 22.59
C SER A 19 -26.35 -26.89 23.04
N MET A 20 -25.97 -26.01 22.10
CA MET A 20 -25.33 -24.69 22.28
C MET A 20 -23.82 -24.84 22.55
N ILE A 21 -22.90 -24.39 21.69
CA ILE A 21 -22.82 -23.12 20.98
C ILE A 21 -22.10 -23.37 19.64
N ALA A 22 -22.78 -23.13 18.51
CA ALA A 22 -22.17 -23.11 17.19
C ALA A 22 -22.54 -21.81 16.46
N VAL A 23 -22.24 -20.66 17.07
CA VAL A 23 -22.32 -19.34 16.41
C VAL A 23 -21.24 -18.43 16.98
N ALA A 24 -19.98 -18.67 16.61
CA ALA A 24 -18.90 -17.71 16.89
C ALA A 24 -17.72 -17.80 15.89
N VAL A 25 -17.94 -18.28 14.66
CA VAL A 25 -16.87 -18.43 13.64
C VAL A 25 -17.04 -17.48 12.45
N ALA A 26 -18.17 -16.77 12.32
CA ALA A 26 -18.43 -15.93 11.15
C ALA A 26 -17.62 -14.61 11.10
N ALA A 27 -17.11 -14.12 12.23
CA ALA A 27 -16.39 -12.83 12.28
C ALA A 27 -14.85 -12.95 12.17
N ALA A 28 -14.28 -14.14 12.37
CA ALA A 28 -12.83 -14.35 12.30
C ALA A 28 -12.32 -14.68 10.89
N GLY A 29 -13.21 -14.90 9.91
CA GLY A 29 -12.85 -15.27 8.54
C GLY A 29 -12.57 -14.10 7.57
N CYS A 30 -12.97 -12.87 7.92
CA CYS A 30 -12.87 -11.74 6.99
C CYS A 30 -11.46 -11.11 6.93
N SER A 31 -10.66 -11.17 8.00
CA SER A 31 -9.29 -10.64 7.97
C SER A 31 -8.28 -11.64 7.38
N ALA A 32 -8.55 -12.94 7.46
CA ALA A 32 -7.71 -14.00 6.87
C ALA A 32 -7.92 -14.18 5.36
N THR A 33 -8.85 -13.44 4.74
CA THR A 33 -9.24 -13.58 3.32
C THR A 33 -8.84 -12.40 2.44
N ASP A 34 -8.19 -11.37 3.00
CA ASP A 34 -7.71 -10.24 2.21
C ASP A 34 -6.43 -10.60 1.44
N VAL A 35 -6.65 -11.30 0.33
CA VAL A 35 -5.59 -11.76 -0.57
C VAL A 35 -4.82 -10.59 -1.15
N VAL A 36 -5.48 -9.45 -1.39
CA VAL A 36 -4.82 -8.24 -1.88
C VAL A 36 -3.85 -7.72 -0.83
N ALA A 37 -4.28 -7.53 0.42
CA ALA A 37 -3.40 -7.09 1.49
C ALA A 37 -2.19 -8.02 1.69
N THR A 38 -2.46 -9.33 1.71
CA THR A 38 -1.41 -10.34 1.95
C THR A 38 -0.38 -10.36 0.81
N ARG A 39 -0.84 -10.34 -0.45
CA ARG A 39 0.05 -10.34 -1.62
C ARG A 39 0.77 -9.02 -1.80
N ALA A 40 0.10 -7.90 -1.53
CA ALA A 40 0.70 -6.57 -1.54
C ALA A 40 1.85 -6.48 -0.55
N ALA A 41 1.66 -6.91 0.71
CA ALA A 41 2.72 -6.88 1.71
C ALA A 41 3.92 -7.77 1.32
N ARG A 42 3.65 -8.97 0.79
CA ARG A 42 4.71 -9.89 0.35
C ARG A 42 5.52 -9.31 -0.82
N SER A 43 4.85 -8.83 -1.86
CA SER A 43 5.50 -8.25 -3.05
C SER A 43 6.28 -6.99 -2.71
N PHE A 44 5.71 -6.11 -1.88
CA PHE A 44 6.40 -4.90 -1.42
C PHE A 44 7.68 -5.23 -0.65
N GLY A 45 7.62 -6.23 0.25
CA GLY A 45 8.77 -6.75 0.98
C GLY A 45 9.86 -7.36 0.09
N ALA A 46 9.50 -7.88 -1.09
CA ALA A 46 10.45 -8.41 -2.06
C ALA A 46 11.08 -7.27 -2.89
N ILE A 47 10.27 -6.38 -3.46
CA ILE A 47 10.73 -5.28 -4.32
C ILE A 47 11.61 -4.30 -3.57
N SER A 48 11.26 -4.00 -2.31
CA SER A 48 12.07 -3.10 -1.47
C SER A 48 13.49 -3.61 -1.20
N GLN A 49 13.78 -4.90 -1.39
CA GLN A 49 15.15 -5.44 -1.27
C GLN A 49 16.06 -4.99 -2.43
N ALA A 50 15.47 -4.61 -3.57
CA ALA A 50 16.21 -4.06 -4.71
C ALA A 50 16.47 -2.55 -4.57
N LEU A 51 15.83 -1.89 -3.59
CA LEU A 51 16.08 -0.49 -3.27
C LEU A 51 17.13 -0.37 -2.17
N PRO A 52 17.91 0.73 -2.14
CA PRO A 52 18.63 1.16 -0.96
C PRO A 52 17.65 1.41 0.21
N ALA A 53 17.38 0.36 0.98
CA ALA A 53 16.59 0.43 2.20
C ALA A 53 17.53 0.82 3.35
N VAL A 54 17.35 2.01 3.89
CA VAL A 54 18.14 2.49 5.03
C VAL A 54 17.22 2.53 6.25
N PRO A 55 17.41 1.63 7.24
CA PRO A 55 16.82 1.79 8.55
C PRO A 55 17.31 3.11 9.15
N THR A 56 16.38 3.93 9.60
CA THR A 56 16.67 5.21 10.26
C THR A 56 16.09 5.18 11.67
N ALA A 57 16.58 6.06 12.54
CA ALA A 57 15.94 6.29 13.84
C ALA A 57 14.49 6.78 13.71
N ALA A 58 14.10 7.28 12.54
CA ALA A 58 12.77 7.79 12.21
C ALA A 58 11.92 6.77 11.42
N GLY A 59 12.34 5.50 11.32
CA GLY A 59 11.63 4.44 10.60
C GLY A 59 12.40 3.97 9.36
N LEU A 60 11.71 3.77 8.23
CA LEU A 60 12.28 3.14 7.02
C LEU A 60 12.32 4.14 5.87
N SER A 61 13.47 4.26 5.19
CA SER A 61 13.59 5.05 3.95
C SER A 61 13.75 4.13 2.74
N LEU A 62 12.88 4.31 1.75
CA LEU A 62 12.94 3.64 0.44
C LEU A 62 13.32 4.69 -0.60
N VAL A 63 14.50 4.55 -1.20
CA VAL A 63 15.06 5.51 -2.15
C VAL A 63 15.07 4.90 -3.54
N ALA A 64 14.34 5.50 -4.48
CA ALA A 64 14.33 5.09 -5.87
C ALA A 64 15.67 5.42 -6.57
N PRO A 65 15.98 4.80 -7.73
CA PRO A 65 17.20 5.11 -8.49
C PRO A 65 17.36 6.60 -8.87
N SER A 66 16.26 7.35 -8.98
CA SER A 66 16.30 8.80 -9.19
C SER A 66 16.78 9.61 -7.98
N GLY A 67 16.89 8.99 -6.82
CA GLY A 67 17.05 9.66 -5.54
C GLY A 67 15.73 10.06 -4.88
N ASP A 68 14.57 9.99 -5.54
CA ASP A 68 13.27 10.22 -4.87
C ASP A 68 13.08 9.22 -3.72
N ALA A 69 12.47 9.67 -2.63
CA ALA A 69 12.37 8.85 -1.43
C ALA A 69 10.96 8.85 -0.83
N ILE A 70 10.57 7.70 -0.31
CA ILE A 70 9.44 7.55 0.61
C ILE A 70 10.02 7.13 1.97
N ARG A 71 9.87 8.00 2.96
CA ARG A 71 10.24 7.72 4.35
C ARG A 71 8.97 7.37 5.10
N LEU A 72 9.03 6.28 5.86
CA LEU A 72 7.91 5.73 6.60
C LEU A 72 8.22 5.85 8.09
N ALA A 73 7.27 6.37 8.86
CA ALA A 73 7.38 6.49 10.30
C ALA A 73 7.39 5.09 10.96
N PRO A 74 7.88 4.97 12.21
CA PRO A 74 7.90 3.71 12.95
C PRO A 74 6.51 3.22 13.37
N ASP A 75 5.50 4.09 13.37
CA ASP A 75 4.08 3.82 13.60
C ASP A 75 3.19 4.82 12.85
N LEU A 76 1.90 4.48 12.74
CA LEU A 76 0.88 5.31 12.08
C LEU A 76 0.01 6.10 13.10
N SER A 77 0.60 6.45 14.25
CA SER A 77 -0.11 7.17 15.31
C SER A 77 0.20 8.68 15.35
N GLY A 78 1.13 9.12 14.51
CA GLY A 78 1.64 10.49 14.47
C GLY A 78 0.85 11.40 13.53
N PRO A 79 1.16 12.71 13.55
CA PRO A 79 0.61 13.64 12.56
C PRO A 79 1.23 13.47 11.16
N VAL A 80 2.36 12.75 11.08
CA VAL A 80 3.11 12.45 9.85
C VAL A 80 3.57 11.00 9.93
N ASP A 81 2.96 10.17 9.10
CA ASP A 81 3.20 8.72 9.01
C ASP A 81 4.13 8.36 7.85
N ALA A 82 4.20 9.24 6.85
CA ALA A 82 5.15 9.13 5.76
C ALA A 82 5.59 10.51 5.28
N ILE A 83 6.79 10.56 4.70
CA ILE A 83 7.32 11.73 4.01
C ILE A 83 7.71 11.30 2.60
N ALA A 84 7.12 11.95 1.59
CA ALA A 84 7.58 11.82 0.21
C ALA A 84 8.55 12.95 -0.11
N GLU A 85 9.68 12.64 -0.76
CA GLU A 85 10.68 13.61 -1.19
C GLU A 85 10.97 13.39 -2.67
N LEU A 86 10.57 14.35 -3.50
CA LEU A 86 10.79 14.33 -4.95
C LEU A 86 11.83 15.37 -5.33
N ASP A 87 12.65 15.11 -6.35
CA ASP A 87 13.49 16.15 -6.97
C ASP A 87 12.60 17.30 -7.46
N ALA A 88 12.78 18.50 -6.90
CA ALA A 88 11.96 19.66 -7.22
C ALA A 88 12.30 20.26 -8.59
N ARG A 89 13.55 20.09 -9.05
CA ARG A 89 14.06 20.76 -10.25
C ARG A 89 13.16 20.58 -11.49
N PRO A 90 12.75 19.36 -11.89
CA PRO A 90 11.91 19.19 -13.06
C PRO A 90 10.55 19.88 -12.93
N PHE A 91 9.98 19.97 -11.73
CA PHE A 91 8.70 20.64 -11.49
C PHE A 91 8.84 22.16 -11.55
N LEU A 92 9.89 22.71 -10.94
CA LEU A 92 10.16 24.15 -10.97
C LEU A 92 10.43 24.64 -12.41
N LEU A 93 11.19 23.85 -13.19
CA LEU A 93 11.43 24.14 -14.61
C LEU A 93 10.16 24.04 -15.46
N ALA A 94 9.21 23.19 -15.07
CA ALA A 94 7.89 23.10 -15.68
C ALA A 94 6.94 24.24 -15.26
N GLY A 95 7.40 25.19 -14.44
CA GLY A 95 6.62 26.37 -14.03
C GLY A 95 5.84 26.19 -12.72
N LEU A 96 6.06 25.10 -11.97
CA LEU A 96 5.46 24.95 -10.65
C LEU A 96 5.92 26.07 -9.71
N ASP A 97 4.98 26.76 -9.09
CA ASP A 97 5.20 27.77 -8.05
C ASP A 97 5.03 27.16 -6.65
N PRO A 98 6.10 27.06 -5.84
CA PRO A 98 6.04 26.53 -4.48
C PRO A 98 5.04 27.23 -3.56
N ALA A 99 4.75 28.52 -3.78
CA ALA A 99 3.81 29.28 -2.96
C ALA A 99 2.35 28.84 -3.16
N ARG A 100 2.08 28.04 -4.20
CA ARG A 100 0.75 27.52 -4.55
C ARG A 100 0.58 26.04 -4.22
N LEU A 101 1.58 25.43 -3.57
CA LEU A 101 1.50 24.04 -3.13
C LEU A 101 0.38 23.86 -2.08
N PRO A 102 -0.30 22.71 -2.07
CA PRO A 102 -1.26 22.38 -1.01
C PRO A 102 -0.54 22.23 0.34
N ALA A 103 -1.28 22.35 1.44
CA ALA A 103 -0.72 22.45 2.80
C ALA A 103 0.21 21.29 3.21
N ALA A 104 -0.02 20.08 2.70
CA ALA A 104 0.83 18.92 2.99
C ALA A 104 2.20 18.99 2.27
N TRP A 105 2.34 19.86 1.27
CA TRP A 105 3.50 19.94 0.39
C TRP A 105 4.28 21.24 0.59
N SER A 106 5.60 21.15 0.50
CA SER A 106 6.50 22.30 0.60
C SER A 106 7.77 22.09 -0.22
N LEU A 107 8.44 23.18 -0.59
CA LEU A 107 9.80 23.12 -1.12
C LEU A 107 10.79 23.22 0.03
N VAL A 108 11.56 22.16 0.27
CA VAL A 108 12.63 22.11 1.29
C VAL A 108 13.95 21.89 0.58
N GLY A 109 14.76 22.95 0.47
CA GLY A 109 15.99 22.90 -0.32
C GLY A 109 15.69 22.65 -1.80
N ASP A 110 16.19 21.54 -2.34
CA ASP A 110 15.99 21.10 -3.72
C ASP A 110 14.91 20.00 -3.85
N ARG A 111 14.09 19.81 -2.83
CA ARG A 111 13.09 18.73 -2.76
C ARG A 111 11.68 19.27 -2.60
N LEU A 112 10.74 18.71 -3.36
CA LEU A 112 9.32 18.80 -3.03
C LEU A 112 9.04 17.74 -1.97
N THR A 113 8.65 18.20 -0.78
CA THR A 113 8.44 17.36 0.39
C THR A 113 6.97 17.35 0.76
N ALA A 114 6.40 16.16 0.89
CA ALA A 114 5.03 15.96 1.36
C ALA A 114 5.01 15.28 2.73
N ASN A 115 4.36 15.88 3.73
CA ASN A 115 4.13 15.28 5.04
C ASN A 115 2.75 14.64 5.05
N LEU A 116 2.69 13.32 5.19
CA LEU A 116 1.51 12.51 4.89
C LEU A 116 0.99 11.82 6.15
N ASN A 117 -0.29 11.98 6.44
CA ASN A 117 -1.01 11.19 7.44
C ASN A 117 -1.76 10.07 6.71
N LEU A 118 -1.47 8.84 7.09
CA LEU A 118 -1.98 7.63 6.47
C LEU A 118 -3.00 6.89 7.35
N GLY A 119 -3.02 7.14 8.66
CA GLY A 119 -4.00 6.59 9.58
C GLY A 119 -4.04 7.29 10.94
N ASP A 120 -5.02 6.90 11.76
CA ASP A 120 -5.28 7.52 13.07
C ASP A 120 -5.11 6.53 14.24
N GLY A 121 -4.13 5.62 14.16
CA GLY A 121 -4.05 4.57 15.18
C GLY A 121 -2.70 3.85 15.30
N PRO A 122 -2.43 3.26 16.47
CA PRO A 122 -1.20 2.50 16.68
C PRO A 122 -1.24 1.22 15.84
N ALA A 123 -0.52 1.25 14.73
CA ALA A 123 0.02 0.07 14.11
C ALA A 123 1.52 0.30 13.99
N ASN A 124 2.30 -0.53 14.67
CA ASN A 124 3.72 -0.64 14.36
C ASN A 124 3.78 -1.34 13.00
N PRO A 125 4.10 -0.65 11.88
CA PRO A 125 4.75 -1.35 10.80
C PRO A 125 5.88 -2.14 11.45
N ALA A 126 5.96 -3.44 11.18
CA ALA A 126 7.21 -4.14 11.46
C ALA A 126 8.35 -3.28 10.88
N THR A 127 9.54 -3.31 11.47
CA THR A 127 10.72 -2.54 11.01
C THR A 127 11.17 -2.86 9.57
N GLU A 128 10.36 -3.64 8.85
CA GLU A 128 10.53 -4.17 7.52
C GLU A 128 9.45 -3.60 6.58
N PRO A 129 9.77 -3.40 5.29
CA PRO A 129 8.84 -2.84 4.30
C PRO A 129 7.46 -3.52 4.26
N ALA A 130 7.38 -4.85 4.35
CA ALA A 130 6.11 -5.59 4.34
C ALA A 130 5.19 -5.23 5.53
N GLY A 131 5.78 -4.86 6.67
CA GLY A 131 5.06 -4.42 7.86
C GLY A 131 4.25 -3.16 7.63
N PHE A 132 4.77 -2.24 6.82
CA PHE A 132 4.08 -1.00 6.43
C PHE A 132 2.78 -1.29 5.69
N VAL A 133 2.83 -2.11 4.64
CA VAL A 133 1.62 -2.47 3.88
C VAL A 133 0.60 -3.21 4.75
N THR A 134 1.08 -4.05 5.68
CA THR A 134 0.21 -4.72 6.66
C THR A 134 -0.48 -3.72 7.59
N ALA A 135 0.23 -2.68 8.05
CA ALA A 135 -0.33 -1.61 8.87
C ALA A 135 -1.38 -0.80 8.10
N ILE A 136 -1.10 -0.42 6.85
CA ILE A 136 -2.06 0.27 5.97
C ILE A 136 -3.30 -0.59 5.72
N ALA A 137 -3.14 -1.88 5.40
CA ALA A 137 -4.27 -2.78 5.20
C ALA A 137 -5.17 -2.88 6.44
N ARG A 138 -4.60 -2.75 7.64
CA ARG A 138 -5.35 -2.78 8.90
C ARG A 138 -6.05 -1.46 9.23
N LEU A 139 -5.37 -0.34 9.08
CA LEU A 139 -5.85 0.97 9.56
C LEU A 139 -6.50 1.83 8.47
N ALA A 140 -6.13 1.61 7.21
CA ALA A 140 -6.52 2.45 6.09
C ALA A 140 -6.69 1.61 4.82
N ARG A 141 -7.45 0.51 4.93
CA ARG A 141 -7.61 -0.49 3.87
C ARG A 141 -8.02 0.09 2.51
N GLN A 142 -8.84 1.14 2.52
CA GLN A 142 -9.31 1.87 1.35
C GLN A 142 -8.18 2.53 0.53
N ARG A 143 -7.01 2.76 1.15
CA ARG A 143 -5.83 3.30 0.46
C ARG A 143 -5.09 2.24 -0.36
N LEU A 144 -5.36 0.95 -0.11
CA LEU A 144 -4.67 -0.16 -0.76
C LEU A 144 -5.47 -0.71 -1.95
N GLY A 145 -4.85 -0.73 -3.13
CA GLY A 145 -5.46 -1.17 -4.38
C GLY A 145 -4.65 -2.25 -5.11
N TYR A 146 -5.26 -2.77 -6.18
CA TYR A 146 -4.63 -3.65 -7.15
C TYR A 146 -5.05 -3.24 -8.57
N HIS A 147 -4.06 -2.93 -9.40
CA HIS A 147 -4.20 -2.54 -10.79
C HIS A 147 -4.03 -3.77 -11.69
N GLN A 148 -5.13 -4.45 -11.97
CA GLN A 148 -5.12 -5.74 -12.69
C GLN A 148 -4.44 -5.70 -14.06
N ALA A 149 -4.58 -4.60 -14.82
CA ALA A 149 -4.00 -4.52 -16.17
C ALA A 149 -2.46 -4.40 -16.16
N LEU A 150 -1.86 -3.97 -15.05
CA LEU A 150 -0.41 -3.88 -14.88
C LEU A 150 0.11 -4.95 -13.92
N ASP A 151 -0.77 -5.72 -13.28
CA ASP A 151 -0.42 -6.60 -12.16
C ASP A 151 0.34 -5.86 -11.04
N HIS A 152 -0.08 -4.64 -10.71
CA HIS A 152 0.52 -3.82 -9.67
C HIS A 152 -0.35 -3.73 -8.43
N PHE A 153 0.27 -3.65 -7.25
CA PHE A 153 -0.37 -3.17 -6.03
C PHE A 153 -0.08 -1.68 -5.86
N GLY A 154 -0.92 -0.97 -5.11
CA GLY A 154 -0.70 0.45 -4.86
C GLY A 154 -1.23 0.94 -3.53
N VAL A 155 -0.56 1.92 -2.94
CA VAL A 155 -1.01 2.67 -1.77
C VAL A 155 -1.16 4.14 -2.13
N MET A 156 -2.36 4.67 -1.93
CA MET A 156 -2.66 6.09 -1.98
C MET A 156 -2.07 6.79 -0.75
N LEU A 157 -0.99 7.55 -0.94
CA LEU A 157 -0.29 8.23 0.14
C LEU A 157 -0.97 9.58 0.48
N ASP A 158 -1.44 10.30 -0.54
CA ASP A 158 -2.46 11.36 -0.40
C ASP A 158 -3.34 11.39 -1.67
N ASP A 159 -4.19 12.42 -1.78
CA ASP A 159 -5.08 12.60 -2.94
C ASP A 159 -4.32 12.82 -4.27
N ASN A 160 -3.05 13.22 -4.20
CA ASN A 160 -2.23 13.56 -5.37
C ASN A 160 -1.14 12.53 -5.65
N LEU A 161 -0.71 11.73 -4.68
CA LEU A 161 0.44 10.85 -4.76
C LEU A 161 0.04 9.44 -4.36
N MET A 162 0.33 8.52 -5.27
CA MET A 162 0.24 7.10 -5.05
C MET A 162 1.59 6.45 -5.34
N LEU A 163 1.91 5.43 -4.54
CA LEU A 163 3.02 4.53 -4.79
C LEU A 163 2.44 3.21 -5.29
N GLU A 164 2.85 2.78 -6.47
CA GLU A 164 2.53 1.46 -7.01
C GLU A 164 3.80 0.62 -7.18
N TRP A 165 3.64 -0.69 -7.11
CA TRP A 165 4.72 -1.65 -7.32
C TRP A 165 4.20 -2.95 -7.94
N ALA A 166 5.07 -3.66 -8.65
CA ALA A 166 4.72 -4.90 -9.30
C ALA A 166 4.36 -6.01 -8.30
N ALA A 167 3.38 -6.86 -8.64
CA ALA A 167 3.09 -8.06 -7.85
C ALA A 167 4.22 -9.09 -7.96
N ASP A 168 4.86 -9.16 -9.12
CA ASP A 168 6.06 -9.93 -9.39
C ASP A 168 6.99 -9.12 -10.30
N ALA A 169 8.13 -8.73 -9.74
CA ALA A 169 9.11 -7.89 -10.40
C ALA A 169 9.90 -8.64 -11.49
N SER A 170 9.92 -9.98 -11.46
CA SER A 170 10.59 -10.78 -12.51
C SER A 170 9.83 -10.82 -13.85
N THR A 171 8.62 -10.26 -13.88
CA THR A 171 7.72 -10.34 -15.04
C THR A 171 7.18 -8.98 -15.48
N ASN A 172 7.57 -7.90 -14.81
CA ASN A 172 7.11 -6.53 -15.07
C ASN A 172 8.23 -5.65 -15.62
N ASP A 173 7.84 -4.59 -16.33
CA ASP A 173 8.77 -3.58 -16.85
C ASP A 173 8.73 -2.26 -16.04
N LYS A 174 8.00 -2.25 -14.91
CA LYS A 174 7.72 -1.09 -14.04
C LYS A 174 7.55 -1.50 -12.58
N ASP A 175 8.60 -2.06 -11.98
CA ASP A 175 8.55 -2.59 -10.61
C ASP A 175 8.16 -1.59 -9.54
N TRP A 176 8.53 -0.32 -9.71
CA TRP A 176 8.28 0.75 -8.76
C TRP A 176 7.81 2.00 -9.48
N VAL A 177 6.65 2.53 -9.10
CA VAL A 177 6.00 3.64 -9.78
C VAL A 177 5.52 4.67 -8.76
N LEU A 178 5.99 5.91 -8.92
CA LEU A 178 5.37 7.08 -8.32
C LEU A 178 4.33 7.62 -9.30
N VAL A 179 3.09 7.72 -8.83
CA VAL A 179 1.94 8.19 -9.58
C VAL A 179 1.49 9.52 -8.97
N LEU A 180 1.73 10.61 -9.67
CA LEU A 180 1.30 11.95 -9.27
C LEU A 180 0.07 12.38 -10.10
N SER A 181 -0.86 13.07 -9.46
CA SER A 181 -1.95 13.76 -10.13
C SER A 181 -1.37 14.90 -10.98
N PRO A 182 -1.62 14.97 -12.29
CA PRO A 182 -1.22 16.12 -13.11
C PRO A 182 -1.82 17.44 -12.60
N ASP A 183 -2.99 17.40 -11.97
CA ASP A 183 -3.65 18.59 -11.44
C ASP A 183 -2.89 19.20 -10.26
N PHE A 184 -2.10 18.42 -9.52
CA PHE A 184 -1.18 18.96 -8.51
C PHE A 184 -0.21 19.99 -9.13
N VAL A 185 0.36 19.65 -10.28
CA VAL A 185 1.30 20.52 -11.00
C VAL A 185 0.56 21.73 -11.59
N ARG A 186 -0.61 21.52 -12.20
CA ARG A 186 -1.43 22.60 -12.79
C ARG A 186 -1.93 23.59 -11.73
N ALA A 187 -2.41 23.10 -10.60
CA ALA A 187 -2.91 23.92 -9.50
C ALA A 187 -1.79 24.80 -8.92
N ALA A 188 -0.55 24.30 -8.93
CA ALA A 188 0.64 25.05 -8.57
C ALA A 188 1.20 25.93 -9.71
N GLY A 189 0.57 25.95 -10.89
CA GLY A 189 0.93 26.83 -12.01
C GLY A 189 1.89 26.24 -13.03
N GLY A 190 2.32 24.99 -12.87
CA GLY A 190 3.19 24.31 -13.81
C GLY A 190 2.44 23.55 -14.91
N ASP A 191 3.20 23.09 -15.91
CA ASP A 191 2.72 22.20 -16.97
C ASP A 191 3.21 20.75 -16.74
N PRO A 192 2.31 19.79 -16.45
CA PRO A 192 2.68 18.39 -16.27
C PRO A 192 3.45 17.79 -17.46
N ALA A 193 3.18 18.24 -18.68
CA ALA A 193 3.84 17.72 -19.88
C ALA A 193 5.32 18.15 -19.99
N LEU A 194 5.72 19.17 -19.21
CA LEU A 194 7.10 19.69 -19.20
C LEU A 194 7.93 19.18 -18.02
N VAL A 195 7.36 18.35 -17.13
CA VAL A 195 8.07 17.79 -15.98
C VAL A 195 9.05 16.72 -16.45
N ALA A 196 10.31 17.11 -16.65
CA ALA A 196 11.34 16.23 -17.16
C ALA A 196 11.53 14.96 -16.30
N GLY A 197 11.69 13.81 -16.94
CA GLY A 197 11.85 12.52 -16.27
C GLY A 197 10.54 11.91 -15.73
N TRP A 198 9.41 12.56 -15.95
CA TRP A 198 8.07 12.03 -15.70
C TRP A 198 7.32 11.84 -17.01
N THR A 199 6.44 10.84 -17.06
CA THR A 199 5.61 10.48 -18.21
C THR A 199 4.17 10.87 -17.93
N LEU A 200 3.63 11.81 -18.70
CA LEU A 200 2.20 12.11 -18.69
C LEU A 200 1.47 11.12 -19.60
N ALA A 201 0.53 10.34 -19.05
CA ALA A 201 -0.18 9.30 -19.77
C ALA A 201 -1.64 9.16 -19.34
N MET A 202 -2.49 8.68 -20.25
CA MET A 202 -3.83 8.20 -19.90
C MET A 202 -3.72 6.77 -19.37
N VAL A 203 -4.17 6.56 -18.13
CA VAL A 203 -4.15 5.27 -17.46
C VAL A 203 -5.59 4.81 -17.20
N PRO A 204 -5.97 3.60 -17.64
CA PRO A 204 -7.29 3.07 -17.37
C PRO A 204 -7.41 2.69 -15.89
N VAL A 205 -8.32 3.33 -15.17
CA VAL A 205 -8.58 3.05 -13.75
C VAL A 205 -10.02 2.58 -13.57
N LYS A 206 -10.27 1.84 -12.50
CA LYS A 206 -11.62 1.42 -12.13
C LYS A 206 -12.35 2.56 -11.41
N ALA A 207 -13.50 2.95 -11.91
CA ALA A 207 -14.41 3.89 -11.25
C ALA A 207 -15.23 3.21 -10.14
N ASP A 208 -15.93 4.02 -9.34
CA ASP A 208 -16.73 3.54 -8.19
C ASP A 208 -17.85 2.58 -8.59
N ASP A 209 -18.41 2.75 -9.80
CA ASP A 209 -19.43 1.87 -10.38
C ASP A 209 -18.84 0.57 -10.97
N GLY A 210 -17.51 0.43 -10.90
CA GLY A 210 -16.76 -0.71 -11.42
C GLY A 210 -16.42 -0.65 -12.90
N SER A 211 -16.83 0.40 -13.61
CA SER A 211 -16.43 0.64 -15.01
C SER A 211 -14.97 1.05 -15.11
N MET A 212 -14.36 0.86 -16.30
CA MET A 212 -13.01 1.38 -16.58
C MET A 212 -13.12 2.76 -17.20
N VAL A 213 -12.35 3.70 -16.67
CA VAL A 213 -12.27 5.09 -17.16
C VAL A 213 -10.82 5.49 -17.29
N ASP A 214 -10.48 6.18 -18.38
CA ASP A 214 -9.14 6.73 -18.52
C ASP A 214 -8.99 7.96 -17.62
N ARG A 215 -7.86 8.02 -16.93
CA ARG A 215 -7.44 9.17 -16.13
C ARG A 215 -6.01 9.53 -16.48
N GLU A 216 -5.78 10.81 -16.68
CA GLU A 216 -4.44 11.31 -16.89
C GLU A 216 -3.63 11.17 -15.59
N LYS A 217 -2.40 10.65 -15.71
CA LYS A 217 -1.47 10.43 -14.60
C LYS A 217 -0.08 10.91 -15.00
N LEU A 218 0.65 11.49 -14.05
CA LEU A 218 2.06 11.83 -14.21
C LEU A 218 2.89 10.76 -13.51
N LEU A 219 3.61 9.96 -14.28
CA LEU A 219 4.25 8.72 -13.83
C LEU A 219 5.76 8.83 -13.81
N ARG A 220 6.39 8.37 -12.74
CA ARG A 220 7.83 8.09 -12.72
C ARG A 220 8.02 6.64 -12.27
N PHE A 221 8.64 5.83 -13.11
CA PHE A 221 8.78 4.40 -12.87
C PHE A 221 10.20 3.89 -13.08
N PHE A 222 10.50 2.77 -12.44
CA PHE A 222 11.79 2.12 -12.47
C PHE A 222 11.61 0.62 -12.63
N ASN A 223 12.48 0.03 -13.46
CA ASN A 223 12.74 -1.40 -13.40
C ASN A 223 13.84 -1.62 -12.34
N LEU A 224 13.57 -2.47 -11.36
CA LEU A 224 14.45 -2.66 -10.19
C LEU A 224 15.15 -4.02 -10.22
N VAL A 225 14.58 -4.99 -10.94
CA VAL A 225 15.21 -6.29 -11.20
C VAL A 225 15.28 -6.52 -12.71
N ASP A 226 16.46 -6.96 -13.17
CA ASP A 226 16.73 -7.32 -14.57
C ASP A 226 16.35 -8.78 -14.88
#